data_AF-S5LZ32-F1
#
_entry.id   AF-S5LZ32-F1
#
_cell.length_a   1.000
_cell.length_b   1.000
_cell.length_c   1.000
_cell.angle_alpha   90.00
_cell.angle_beta   90.00
_cell.angle_gamma   90.00
#
_symmetry.space_group_name_H-M   'P 1'
#
loop_
_entity.id
_entity.type
_entity.pdbx_description
1 polymer ?
#
loop_
_entity_poly.entity_id
_entity_poly.type
_entity_poly.pdbx_seq_one_letter_code
_entity_poly.pdbx_strand_id
1 'polypeptide(L)'
;MKNYIKKLRDKHFNLSEESKFRFDILNYKTDGMIFISSVLLVPLFLALFIFFISFNDKNSLDGWPTTVFSVFYLLSVATGLIFHILRNGRQSFKTGYLWIYMFILGPQVVALPIIFIIPLLAIFSQEQGIVNWYSSILITIFTELIILILAAVYNKKFFKRLKETFKTKWKELIVVTLIGTILLFLISTFLFSNLIETKLFGLPESQNEINLKKMLNGENGNGVKISAIILLFILTVVLAPICEELCMRDSFNLNASNRWLGFVGSAMFFGFIHYGPSFDFEHFLSYTSAGFILSGIFLFTKGNATYTWTLHLTNNLIAFILVLSV
;
A
#
# COMPACT_ATOMS: atom_id res chain seq x y z
N MET A 1 -24.08 -24.31 2.58
CA MET A 1 -23.20 -23.18 2.97
C MET A 1 -22.91 -22.19 1.81
N LYS A 2 -22.40 -22.62 0.64
CA LYS A 2 -22.08 -21.72 -0.50
C LYS A 2 -23.25 -20.81 -0.95
N ASN A 3 -24.46 -21.37 -1.08
CA ASN A 3 -25.65 -20.61 -1.48
C ASN A 3 -26.09 -19.57 -0.43
N TYR A 4 -25.88 -19.87 0.86
CA TYR A 4 -26.22 -18.96 1.95
C TYR A 4 -25.28 -17.75 1.95
N ILE A 5 -23.96 -17.99 1.87
CA ILE A 5 -22.95 -16.92 1.79
C ILE A 5 -23.19 -16.03 0.56
N LYS A 6 -23.52 -16.64 -0.59
CA LYS A 6 -23.86 -15.88 -1.80
C LYS A 6 -25.07 -14.96 -1.57
N LYS A 7 -26.18 -15.51 -1.07
CA LYS A 7 -27.40 -14.74 -0.77
C LYS A 7 -27.15 -13.59 0.21
N LEU A 8 -26.36 -13.82 1.26
CA LEU A 8 -25.99 -12.80 2.23
C LEU A 8 -25.20 -11.67 1.55
N ARG A 9 -24.18 -12.01 0.76
CA ARG A 9 -23.39 -11.02 0.02
C ARG A 9 -24.20 -10.27 -1.04
N ASP A 10 -25.16 -10.93 -1.68
CA ASP A 10 -26.10 -10.32 -2.63
C ASP A 10 -27.01 -9.30 -1.95
N LYS A 11 -27.52 -9.63 -0.76
CA LYS A 11 -28.38 -8.73 0.02
C LYS A 11 -27.63 -7.48 0.50
N HIS A 12 -26.45 -7.65 1.07
CA HIS A 12 -25.76 -6.58 1.78
C HIS A 12 -24.79 -5.77 0.91
N PHE A 13 -24.15 -6.37 -0.09
CA PHE A 13 -23.04 -5.72 -0.81
C PHE A 13 -23.28 -5.53 -2.31
N ASN A 14 -24.48 -5.78 -2.82
CA ASN A 14 -24.79 -5.39 -4.20
C ASN A 14 -24.90 -3.87 -4.33
N LEU A 15 -24.28 -3.36 -5.39
CA LEU A 15 -24.37 -1.99 -5.88
C LEU A 15 -25.01 -1.99 -7.26
N SER A 16 -25.31 -0.81 -7.79
CA SER A 16 -25.72 -0.62 -9.18
C SER A 16 -24.71 -1.23 -10.16
N GLU A 17 -25.18 -1.71 -11.31
CA GLU A 17 -24.32 -2.37 -12.31
C GLU A 17 -23.21 -1.43 -12.84
N GLU A 18 -23.43 -0.12 -12.82
CA GLU A 18 -22.44 0.88 -13.23
C GLU A 18 -21.29 1.04 -12.21
N SER A 19 -21.55 0.73 -10.93
CA SER A 19 -20.59 0.85 -9.83
C SER A 19 -19.93 -0.48 -9.45
N LYS A 20 -20.46 -1.59 -9.94
CA LYS A 20 -19.98 -2.95 -9.62
C LYS A 20 -18.55 -3.18 -10.13
N PHE A 21 -17.73 -3.78 -9.28
CA PHE A 21 -16.38 -4.20 -9.65
C PHE A 21 -16.43 -5.48 -10.50
N ARG A 22 -15.52 -5.60 -11.46
CA ARG A 22 -15.40 -6.80 -12.31
C ARG A 22 -13.99 -7.37 -12.18
N PHE A 23 -13.92 -8.66 -11.88
CA PHE A 23 -12.66 -9.37 -11.66
C PHE A 23 -12.10 -10.01 -12.94
N ASP A 24 -12.74 -9.82 -14.09
CA ASP A 24 -12.57 -10.63 -15.29
C ASP A 24 -12.58 -9.76 -16.57
N ILE A 25 -11.87 -8.62 -16.53
CA ILE A 25 -11.86 -7.68 -17.66
C ILE A 25 -10.76 -8.01 -18.68
N LEU A 26 -9.57 -8.39 -18.22
CA LEU A 26 -8.42 -8.78 -19.05
C LEU A 26 -8.22 -10.30 -19.06
N ASN A 27 -7.32 -10.80 -19.90
CA ASN A 27 -6.97 -12.21 -19.89
C ASN A 27 -5.96 -12.50 -18.77
N TYR A 28 -6.42 -13.08 -17.66
CA TYR A 28 -5.55 -13.35 -16.52
C TYR A 28 -4.35 -14.26 -16.84
N LYS A 29 -4.47 -15.17 -17.82
CA LYS A 29 -3.38 -16.10 -18.17
C LYS A 29 -2.22 -15.39 -18.84
N THR A 30 -2.48 -14.28 -19.54
CA THR A 30 -1.46 -13.48 -20.22
C THR A 30 -1.23 -12.16 -19.51
N ASP A 31 -2.24 -11.28 -19.48
CA ASP A 31 -2.13 -9.92 -18.97
C ASP A 31 -1.95 -9.93 -17.45
N GLY A 32 -2.74 -10.75 -16.76
CA GLY A 32 -2.64 -10.92 -15.31
C GLY A 32 -1.30 -11.51 -14.87
N MET A 33 -0.80 -12.52 -15.59
CA MET A 33 0.51 -13.12 -15.28
C MET A 33 1.68 -12.18 -15.59
N ILE A 34 1.66 -11.43 -16.70
CA ILE A 34 2.67 -10.39 -16.99
C ILE A 34 2.68 -9.37 -15.86
N PHE A 35 1.51 -8.85 -15.50
CA PHE A 35 1.37 -7.89 -14.41
C PHE A 35 1.93 -8.42 -13.09
N ILE A 36 1.41 -9.54 -12.58
CA ILE A 36 1.83 -10.12 -11.30
C ILE A 36 3.33 -10.43 -11.30
N SER A 37 3.86 -10.94 -12.42
CA SER A 37 5.29 -11.21 -12.53
C SER A 37 6.11 -9.93 -12.42
N SER A 38 5.72 -8.87 -13.14
CA SER A 38 6.45 -7.61 -13.17
C SER A 38 6.40 -6.80 -11.87
N VAL A 39 5.26 -6.79 -11.17
CA VAL A 39 5.07 -5.94 -9.98
C VAL A 39 5.31 -6.66 -8.66
N LEU A 40 5.23 -8.00 -8.65
CA LEU A 40 5.33 -8.79 -7.42
C LEU A 40 6.38 -9.89 -7.51
N LEU A 41 6.24 -10.86 -8.42
CA LEU A 41 7.09 -12.07 -8.34
C LEU A 41 8.56 -11.76 -8.61
N VAL A 42 8.89 -11.06 -9.70
CA VAL A 42 10.28 -10.71 -10.03
C VAL A 42 10.90 -9.84 -8.93
N PRO A 43 10.25 -8.75 -8.46
CA PRO A 43 10.77 -7.97 -7.33
C PRO A 43 10.93 -8.77 -6.04
N LEU A 44 9.98 -9.64 -5.71
CA LEU A 44 10.05 -10.48 -4.50
C LEU A 44 11.23 -11.45 -4.55
N PHE A 45 11.40 -12.18 -5.66
CA PHE A 45 12.53 -13.10 -5.82
C PHE A 45 13.86 -12.36 -5.83
N LEU A 46 13.92 -11.17 -6.45
CA LEU A 46 15.10 -10.33 -6.42
C LEU A 46 15.45 -9.88 -4.99
N ALA A 47 14.47 -9.40 -4.23
CA ALA A 47 14.67 -8.96 -2.85
C ALA A 47 15.17 -10.11 -1.96
N LEU A 48 14.57 -11.31 -2.11
CA LEU A 48 15.03 -12.51 -1.41
C LEU A 48 16.46 -12.91 -1.80
N PHE A 49 16.77 -12.90 -3.10
CA PHE A 49 18.11 -13.22 -3.59
C PHE A 49 19.17 -12.29 -3.02
N ILE A 50 18.91 -10.98 -3.04
CA ILE A 50 19.80 -9.97 -2.46
C ILE A 50 19.95 -10.17 -0.96
N PHE A 51 18.83 -10.37 -0.25
CA PHE A 51 18.84 -10.62 1.20
C PHE A 51 19.72 -11.83 1.58
N PHE A 52 19.60 -12.96 0.87
CA PHE A 52 20.39 -14.16 1.18
C PHE A 52 21.89 -14.00 0.85
N ILE A 53 22.25 -13.24 -0.18
CA ILE A 53 23.66 -13.00 -0.53
C ILE A 53 24.31 -12.03 0.45
N SER A 54 23.58 -10.99 0.86
CA SER A 54 24.09 -9.96 1.78
C SER A 54 23.94 -10.34 3.26
N PHE A 55 23.34 -11.50 3.57
CA PHE A 55 23.00 -11.91 4.94
C PHE A 55 24.19 -11.97 5.90
N ASN A 56 25.39 -12.27 5.38
CA ASN A 56 26.61 -12.36 6.21
C ASN A 56 27.16 -11.01 6.68
N ASP A 57 26.67 -9.90 6.12
CA ASP A 57 27.04 -8.56 6.54
C ASP A 57 25.76 -7.72 6.69
N LYS A 58 25.03 -7.92 7.78
CA LYS A 58 23.78 -7.18 8.07
C LYS A 58 23.96 -5.67 8.10
N ASN A 59 25.18 -5.18 8.36
CA ASN A 59 25.52 -3.75 8.29
C ASN A 59 25.71 -3.24 6.85
N SER A 60 25.76 -4.13 5.85
CA SER A 60 25.93 -3.81 4.43
C SER A 60 24.63 -3.68 3.63
N LEU A 61 23.48 -3.99 4.23
CA LEU A 61 22.19 -3.86 3.54
C LEU A 61 21.86 -2.39 3.24
N ASP A 62 22.40 -1.46 4.02
CA ASP A 62 22.40 -0.03 3.69
C ASP A 62 23.49 0.28 2.65
N GLY A 63 23.05 0.54 1.40
CA GLY A 63 23.95 0.99 0.33
C GLY A 63 23.68 0.34 -1.02
N TRP A 64 24.68 -0.39 -1.54
CA TRP A 64 24.62 -1.00 -2.86
C TRP A 64 23.47 -2.02 -3.02
N PRO A 65 23.10 -2.85 -2.02
CA PRO A 65 22.02 -3.83 -2.19
C PRO A 65 20.67 -3.15 -2.42
N THR A 66 20.31 -2.16 -1.60
CA THR A 66 19.09 -1.35 -1.75
C THR A 66 19.04 -0.61 -3.08
N THR A 67 20.18 -0.07 -3.52
CA THR A 67 20.27 0.64 -4.81
C THR A 67 20.04 -0.32 -5.98
N VAL A 68 20.72 -1.47 -5.98
CA VAL A 68 20.58 -2.52 -7.00
C VAL A 68 19.15 -3.03 -7.03
N PHE A 69 18.58 -3.37 -5.87
CA PHE A 69 17.19 -3.79 -5.77
C PHE A 69 16.24 -2.75 -6.39
N SER A 70 16.37 -1.48 -5.99
CA SER A 70 15.50 -0.40 -6.46
C SER A 70 15.56 -0.25 -7.98
N VAL A 71 16.76 -0.27 -8.58
CA VAL A 71 16.92 -0.16 -10.04
C VAL A 71 16.23 -1.33 -10.76
N PHE A 72 16.51 -2.56 -10.36
CA PHE A 72 15.92 -3.73 -11.02
C PHE A 72 14.41 -3.86 -10.76
N TYR A 73 13.92 -3.45 -9.58
CA TYR A 73 12.49 -3.36 -9.30
C TYR A 73 11.81 -2.39 -10.26
N LEU A 74 12.33 -1.17 -10.41
CA LEU A 74 11.79 -0.18 -11.33
C LEU A 74 11.82 -0.66 -12.78
N LEU A 75 12.90 -1.32 -13.21
CA LEU A 75 12.99 -1.90 -14.56
C LEU A 75 11.95 -2.99 -14.79
N SER A 76 11.73 -3.87 -13.81
CA SER A 76 10.70 -4.92 -13.88
C SER A 76 9.31 -4.30 -14.06
N VAL A 77 8.96 -3.31 -13.23
CA VAL A 77 7.67 -2.63 -13.26
C VAL A 77 7.48 -1.82 -14.53
N ALA A 78 8.50 -1.10 -14.99
CA ALA A 78 8.46 -0.34 -16.24
C ALA A 78 8.25 -1.27 -17.46
N THR A 79 8.92 -2.44 -17.47
CA THR A 79 8.71 -3.46 -18.49
C THR A 79 7.27 -3.96 -18.49
N GLY A 80 6.72 -4.29 -17.31
CA GLY A 80 5.31 -4.65 -17.15
C GLY A 80 4.35 -3.59 -17.68
N LEU A 81 4.60 -2.32 -17.37
CA LEU A 81 3.81 -1.18 -17.85
C LEU A 81 3.86 -1.06 -19.38
N ILE A 82 5.04 -1.21 -20.00
CA ILE A 82 5.20 -1.19 -21.46
C ILE A 82 4.36 -2.29 -22.10
N PHE A 83 4.47 -3.53 -21.63
CA PHE A 83 3.64 -4.63 -22.14
C PHE A 83 2.14 -4.38 -21.95
N HIS A 84 1.76 -3.82 -20.81
CA HIS A 84 0.36 -3.47 -20.54
C HIS A 84 -0.16 -2.44 -21.55
N ILE A 85 0.60 -1.36 -21.80
CA ILE A 85 0.23 -0.31 -22.76
C ILE A 85 0.16 -0.87 -24.19
N LEU A 86 1.13 -1.70 -24.60
CA LEU A 86 1.16 -2.30 -25.93
C LEU A 86 -0.05 -3.22 -26.18
N ARG A 87 -0.50 -3.94 -25.16
CA ARG A 87 -1.60 -4.92 -25.28
C ARG A 87 -2.99 -4.31 -25.12
N ASN A 88 -3.14 -3.32 -24.23
CA ASN A 88 -4.45 -2.74 -23.86
C ASN A 88 -4.67 -1.32 -24.42
N GLY A 89 -3.63 -0.72 -25.01
CA GLY A 89 -3.70 0.58 -25.68
C GLY A 89 -4.17 1.72 -24.77
N ARG A 90 -4.94 2.64 -25.34
CA ARG A 90 -5.46 3.85 -24.66
C ARG A 90 -6.47 3.55 -23.54
N GLN A 91 -7.02 2.34 -23.48
CA GLN A 91 -7.98 1.98 -22.42
C GLN A 91 -7.31 1.93 -21.04
N SER A 92 -6.00 1.69 -21.00
CA SER A 92 -5.16 1.63 -19.78
C SER A 92 -5.36 2.83 -18.84
N PHE A 93 -5.55 4.03 -19.39
CA PHE A 93 -5.70 5.27 -18.62
C PHE A 93 -7.10 5.49 -18.05
N LYS A 94 -8.15 4.97 -18.71
CA LYS A 94 -9.56 5.28 -18.36
C LYS A 94 -10.20 4.28 -17.39
N THR A 95 -9.51 3.19 -17.10
CA THR A 95 -10.09 2.00 -16.47
C THR A 95 -9.38 1.62 -15.17
N GLY A 96 -8.43 2.44 -14.73
CA GLY A 96 -7.78 2.32 -13.43
C GLY A 96 -6.62 1.34 -13.35
N TYR A 97 -6.20 0.72 -14.46
CA TYR A 97 -5.07 -0.21 -14.47
C TYR A 97 -3.71 0.44 -14.17
N LEU A 98 -3.58 1.75 -14.42
CA LEU A 98 -2.32 2.48 -14.32
C LEU A 98 -1.89 2.83 -12.89
N TRP A 99 -2.83 2.87 -11.94
CA TRP A 99 -2.55 3.45 -10.61
C TRP A 99 -1.48 2.69 -9.84
N ILE A 100 -1.47 1.37 -9.92
CA ILE A 100 -0.41 0.56 -9.28
C ILE A 100 0.99 0.82 -9.87
N TYR A 101 1.09 1.05 -11.18
CA TYR A 101 2.36 1.41 -11.81
C TYR A 101 2.80 2.81 -11.41
N MET A 102 1.86 3.76 -11.35
CA MET A 102 2.14 5.11 -10.88
C MET A 102 2.52 5.15 -9.40
N PHE A 103 1.93 4.27 -8.58
CA PHE A 103 2.29 4.15 -7.17
C PHE A 103 3.75 3.75 -6.99
N ILE A 104 4.27 2.87 -7.85
CA ILE A 104 5.66 2.38 -7.77
C ILE A 104 6.64 3.33 -8.48
N LEU A 105 6.31 3.80 -9.68
CA LEU A 105 7.22 4.62 -10.52
C LEU A 105 7.12 6.12 -10.19
N GLY A 106 5.97 6.56 -9.68
CA GLY A 106 5.66 7.97 -9.41
C GLY A 106 6.62 8.66 -8.45
N PRO A 107 7.06 8.03 -7.33
CA PRO A 107 8.01 8.67 -6.42
C PRO A 107 9.31 9.10 -7.12
N GLN A 108 9.77 8.33 -8.11
CA GLN A 108 10.98 8.65 -8.87
C GLN A 108 10.79 9.86 -9.78
N VAL A 109 9.60 9.99 -10.38
CA VAL A 109 9.25 11.14 -11.23
C VAL A 109 9.10 12.41 -10.38
N VAL A 110 8.49 12.29 -9.21
CA VAL A 110 8.24 13.41 -8.28
C VAL A 110 9.51 13.82 -7.52
N ALA A 111 10.46 12.90 -7.32
CA ALA A 111 11.76 13.21 -6.73
C ALA A 111 12.56 14.19 -7.59
N LEU A 112 12.48 14.11 -8.92
CA LEU A 112 13.24 14.98 -9.84
C LEU A 112 13.06 16.49 -9.56
N PRO A 113 11.83 17.05 -9.52
CA PRO A 113 11.64 18.45 -9.17
C PRO A 113 12.02 18.76 -7.72
N ILE A 114 11.84 17.82 -6.78
CA ILE A 114 12.14 18.04 -5.37
C ILE A 114 13.64 18.15 -5.10
N ILE A 115 14.49 17.46 -5.89
CA ILE A 115 15.95 17.59 -5.79
C ILE A 115 16.42 19.05 -5.96
N PHE A 116 15.73 19.86 -6.77
CA PHE A 116 16.06 21.28 -6.92
C PHE A 116 15.64 22.14 -5.72
N ILE A 117 14.76 21.63 -4.85
CA ILE A 117 14.28 22.30 -3.63
C ILE A 117 15.11 21.88 -2.42
N ILE A 118 15.75 20.69 -2.44
CA ILE A 118 16.59 20.18 -1.35
C ILE A 118 17.65 21.20 -0.88
N PRO A 119 18.41 21.90 -1.75
CA PRO A 119 19.35 22.92 -1.31
C PRO A 119 18.71 24.05 -0.52
N LEU A 120 17.46 24.42 -0.85
CA LEU A 120 16.70 25.42 -0.10
C LEU A 120 16.31 24.90 1.29
N LEU A 121 15.93 23.62 1.41
CA LEU A 121 15.63 22.98 2.69
C LEU A 121 16.87 22.82 3.58
N ALA A 122 18.02 22.53 2.97
CA ALA A 122 19.30 22.39 3.66
C ALA A 122 19.82 23.71 4.27
N ILE A 123 19.33 24.87 3.79
CA ILE A 123 19.61 26.16 4.44
C ILE A 123 18.95 26.24 5.83
N PHE A 124 17.82 25.54 6.04
CA PHE A 124 17.05 25.60 7.28
C PHE A 124 17.39 24.49 8.29
N SER A 125 18.19 23.49 7.91
CA SER A 125 18.62 22.41 8.81
C SER A 125 20.03 21.95 8.45
N GLN A 126 20.92 21.96 9.44
CA GLN A 126 22.29 21.42 9.28
C GLN A 126 22.34 19.89 9.35
N GLU A 127 21.23 19.24 9.71
CA GLU A 127 21.17 17.78 9.83
C GLU A 127 20.61 17.14 8.55
N GLN A 128 21.49 16.52 7.77
CA GLN A 128 21.13 15.84 6.52
C GLN A 128 20.02 14.78 6.71
N GLY A 129 19.99 14.12 7.87
CA GLY A 129 18.98 13.12 8.19
C GLY A 129 17.56 13.69 8.24
N ILE A 130 17.40 14.90 8.78
CA ILE A 130 16.11 15.60 8.84
C ILE A 130 15.67 16.00 7.43
N VAL A 131 16.57 16.59 6.65
CA VAL A 131 16.30 17.01 5.27
C VAL A 131 15.85 15.82 4.40
N ASN A 132 16.54 14.69 4.52
CA ASN A 132 16.20 13.46 3.78
C ASN A 132 14.81 12.94 4.16
N TRP A 133 14.46 12.95 5.45
CA TRP A 133 13.15 12.50 5.92
C TRP A 133 12.00 13.37 5.39
N TYR A 134 12.12 14.70 5.49
CA TYR A 134 11.10 15.61 4.93
C TYR A 134 10.98 15.45 3.43
N SER A 135 12.10 15.35 2.72
CA SER A 135 12.10 15.15 1.27
C SER A 135 11.36 13.87 0.89
N SER A 136 11.64 12.76 1.58
CA SER A 136 10.97 11.48 1.36
C SER A 136 9.46 11.57 1.58
N ILE A 137 9.02 12.16 2.70
CA ILE A 137 7.58 12.29 2.98
C ILE A 137 6.88 13.21 1.99
N LEU A 138 7.50 14.32 1.61
CA LEU A 138 6.95 15.23 0.60
C LEU A 138 6.82 14.52 -0.75
N ILE A 139 7.84 13.77 -1.18
CA ILE A 139 7.78 12.96 -2.41
C ILE A 139 6.57 12.01 -2.37
N THR A 140 6.38 11.29 -1.26
CA THR A 140 5.25 10.36 -1.12
C THR A 140 3.90 11.08 -1.14
N ILE A 141 3.74 12.15 -0.34
CA ILE A 141 2.51 12.95 -0.30
C ILE A 141 2.16 13.48 -1.69
N PHE A 142 3.12 14.09 -2.39
CA PHE A 142 2.86 14.64 -3.72
C PHE A 142 2.54 13.54 -4.74
N THR A 143 3.23 12.40 -4.68
CA THR A 143 2.95 11.25 -5.54
C THR A 143 1.52 10.76 -5.35
N GLU A 144 1.11 10.52 -4.10
CA GLU A 144 -0.23 10.02 -3.80
C GLU A 144 -1.32 11.04 -4.17
N LEU A 145 -1.10 12.33 -3.91
CA LEU A 145 -2.01 13.40 -4.34
C LEU A 145 -2.19 13.41 -5.86
N ILE A 146 -1.10 13.31 -6.63
CA ILE A 146 -1.15 13.25 -8.09
C ILE A 146 -1.97 12.03 -8.54
N ILE A 147 -1.73 10.85 -7.95
CA ILE A 147 -2.48 9.64 -8.27
C ILE A 147 -3.98 9.83 -7.97
N LEU A 148 -4.33 10.36 -6.80
CA LEU A 148 -5.73 10.56 -6.41
C LEU A 148 -6.45 11.59 -7.30
N ILE A 149 -5.78 12.70 -7.65
CA ILE A 149 -6.31 13.71 -8.57
C ILE A 149 -6.56 13.09 -9.95
N LEU A 150 -5.57 12.38 -10.49
CA LEU A 150 -5.72 11.73 -11.80
C LEU A 150 -6.80 10.64 -11.75
N ALA A 151 -6.88 9.86 -10.68
CA ALA A 151 -7.91 8.85 -10.50
C ALA A 151 -9.31 9.47 -10.40
N ALA A 152 -9.47 10.63 -9.75
CA ALA A 152 -10.75 11.33 -9.68
C ALA A 152 -11.24 11.77 -11.06
N VAL A 153 -10.32 12.17 -11.94
CA VAL A 153 -10.60 12.56 -13.32
C VAL A 153 -10.88 11.36 -14.22
N TYR A 154 -10.01 10.33 -14.17
CA TYR A 154 -9.98 9.24 -15.15
C TYR A 154 -10.63 7.93 -14.68
N ASN A 155 -10.70 7.65 -13.38
CA ASN A 155 -11.33 6.46 -12.80
C ASN A 155 -12.65 6.80 -12.09
N LYS A 156 -13.61 7.36 -12.84
CA LYS A 156 -14.92 7.77 -12.31
C LYS A 156 -15.70 6.61 -11.66
N LYS A 157 -15.50 5.37 -12.11
CA LYS A 157 -16.20 4.19 -11.56
C LYS A 157 -15.81 3.92 -10.11
N PHE A 158 -14.54 4.08 -9.75
CA PHE A 158 -14.07 3.94 -8.38
C PHE A 158 -14.78 4.93 -7.45
N PHE A 159 -14.74 6.23 -7.77
CA PHE A 159 -15.38 7.27 -6.95
C PHE A 159 -16.90 7.18 -6.92
N LYS A 160 -17.53 6.69 -8.01
CA LYS A 160 -18.96 6.39 -8.02
C LYS A 160 -19.29 5.26 -7.03
N ARG A 161 -18.47 4.21 -6.99
CA ARG A 161 -18.61 3.11 -6.02
C ARG A 161 -18.47 3.60 -4.59
N LEU A 162 -17.47 4.45 -4.31
CA LEU A 162 -17.30 5.09 -3.00
C LEU A 162 -18.57 5.84 -2.59
N LYS A 163 -19.01 6.78 -3.44
CA LYS A 163 -20.18 7.62 -3.19
C LYS A 163 -21.45 6.80 -2.97
N GLU A 164 -21.69 5.78 -3.79
CA GLU A 164 -22.86 4.91 -3.67
C GLU A 164 -22.84 4.12 -2.36
N THR A 165 -21.66 3.63 -1.94
CA THR A 165 -21.49 2.87 -0.70
C THR A 165 -21.81 3.73 0.52
N PHE A 166 -21.25 4.94 0.61
CA PHE A 166 -21.57 5.86 1.70
C PHE A 166 -23.06 6.25 1.72
N LYS A 167 -23.67 6.41 0.55
CA LYS A 167 -25.09 6.80 0.47
C LYS A 167 -26.04 5.68 0.84
N THR A 168 -25.75 4.45 0.42
CA THR A 168 -26.74 3.34 0.44
C THR A 168 -26.39 2.20 1.40
N LYS A 169 -25.13 2.05 1.80
CA LYS A 169 -24.60 0.91 2.57
C LYS A 169 -23.79 1.32 3.80
N TRP A 170 -24.06 2.50 4.37
CA TRP A 170 -23.27 3.05 5.49
C TRP A 170 -23.33 2.18 6.76
N LYS A 171 -24.44 1.46 7.00
CA LYS A 171 -24.56 0.56 8.16
C LYS A 171 -23.63 -0.64 8.02
N GLU A 172 -23.67 -1.30 6.86
CA GLU A 172 -22.73 -2.36 6.53
C GLU A 172 -21.28 -1.87 6.60
N LEU A 173 -21.03 -0.62 6.18
CA LEU A 173 -19.70 -0.01 6.21
C LEU A 173 -19.15 0.05 7.63
N ILE A 174 -19.95 0.53 8.59
CA ILE A 174 -19.56 0.59 10.00
C ILE A 174 -19.31 -0.83 10.55
N VAL A 175 -20.23 -1.77 10.31
CA VAL A 175 -20.10 -3.14 10.82
C VAL A 175 -18.85 -3.83 10.29
N VAL A 176 -18.60 -3.76 8.98
CA VAL A 176 -17.42 -4.36 8.35
C VAL A 176 -16.14 -3.68 8.82
N THR A 177 -16.15 -2.35 8.98
CA THR A 177 -15.00 -1.60 9.53
C THR A 177 -14.68 -2.07 10.94
N LEU A 178 -15.68 -2.14 11.84
CA LEU A 178 -15.48 -2.57 13.22
C LEU A 178 -14.94 -4.00 13.31
N ILE A 179 -15.58 -4.95 12.62
CA ILE A 179 -15.14 -6.35 12.60
C ILE A 179 -13.74 -6.46 11.99
N GLY A 180 -13.48 -5.75 10.89
CA GLY A 180 -12.18 -5.72 10.25
C GLY A 180 -11.08 -5.19 11.17
N THR A 181 -11.35 -4.14 11.94
CA THR A 181 -10.38 -3.56 12.88
C THR A 181 -10.05 -4.55 13.98
N ILE A 182 -11.06 -5.23 14.52
CA ILE A 182 -10.86 -6.31 15.50
C ILE A 182 -10.01 -7.44 14.90
N LEU A 183 -10.26 -7.85 13.65
CA LEU A 183 -9.47 -8.88 12.98
C LEU A 183 -8.02 -8.44 12.74
N LEU A 184 -7.78 -7.21 12.28
CA LEU A 184 -6.43 -6.66 12.12
C LEU A 184 -5.69 -6.65 13.44
N PHE A 185 -6.33 -6.18 14.51
CA PHE A 185 -5.74 -6.17 15.84
C PHE A 185 -5.42 -7.58 16.35
N LEU A 186 -6.39 -8.51 16.31
CA LEU A 186 -6.20 -9.85 16.86
C LEU A 186 -5.17 -10.68 16.08
N ILE A 187 -5.17 -10.58 14.75
CA ILE A 187 -4.34 -11.42 13.88
C ILE A 187 -2.99 -10.74 13.64
N SER A 188 -2.97 -9.54 13.07
CA SER A 188 -1.71 -8.91 12.66
C SER A 188 -0.94 -8.36 13.85
N THR A 189 -1.59 -7.63 14.74
CA THR A 189 -0.92 -6.97 15.88
C THR A 189 -0.68 -7.93 17.05
N PHE A 190 -1.73 -8.59 17.54
CA PHE A 190 -1.63 -9.43 18.73
C PHE A 190 -0.96 -10.78 18.42
N LEU A 191 -1.48 -11.56 17.46
CA LEU A 191 -0.94 -12.88 17.17
C LEU A 191 0.43 -12.83 16.47
N PHE A 192 0.55 -12.13 15.33
CA PHE A 192 1.79 -12.15 14.57
C PHE A 192 2.85 -11.22 15.16
N SER A 193 2.60 -9.91 15.26
CA SER A 193 3.60 -8.97 15.75
C SER A 193 3.98 -9.22 17.22
N ASN A 194 3.03 -9.22 18.15
CA ASN A 194 3.35 -9.33 19.58
C ASN A 194 3.72 -10.77 20.02
N LEU A 195 2.87 -11.77 19.75
CA LEU A 195 3.12 -13.13 20.26
C LEU A 195 4.22 -13.86 19.48
N ILE A 196 4.21 -13.81 18.15
CA ILE A 196 5.15 -14.59 17.31
C ILE A 196 6.46 -13.83 17.11
N GLU A 197 6.42 -12.62 16.53
CA GLU A 197 7.62 -11.88 16.16
C GLU A 197 8.36 -11.37 17.40
N THR A 198 7.70 -10.62 18.29
CA THR A 198 8.36 -10.05 19.48
C THR A 198 8.61 -11.09 20.57
N LYS A 199 7.60 -11.84 21.03
CA LYS A 199 7.75 -12.71 22.21
C LYS A 199 8.38 -14.07 21.92
N LEU A 200 8.00 -14.74 20.83
CA LEU A 200 8.50 -16.07 20.51
C LEU A 200 9.87 -16.01 19.82
N PHE A 201 10.05 -15.09 18.87
CA PHE A 201 11.29 -14.96 18.11
C PHE A 201 12.25 -13.88 18.63
N GLY A 202 11.79 -13.00 19.54
CA GLY A 202 12.66 -11.95 20.09
C GLY A 202 13.06 -10.91 19.06
N LEU A 203 12.26 -10.73 18.00
CA LEU A 203 12.58 -9.79 16.93
C LEU A 203 12.51 -8.35 17.44
N PRO A 204 13.40 -7.47 16.94
CA PRO A 204 13.34 -6.04 17.24
C PRO A 204 12.06 -5.41 16.66
N GLU A 205 11.92 -4.10 16.85
CA GLU A 205 10.86 -3.33 16.24
C GLU A 205 11.06 -3.23 14.71
N SER A 206 9.97 -3.26 13.94
CA SER A 206 10.03 -3.19 12.47
C SER A 206 10.64 -1.87 11.99
N GLN A 207 11.34 -1.92 10.85
CA GLN A 207 12.01 -0.73 10.31
C GLN A 207 11.02 0.40 9.99
N ASN A 208 9.78 0.05 9.60
CA ASN A 208 8.72 1.02 9.37
C ASN A 208 8.34 1.78 10.65
N GLU A 209 8.20 1.08 11.77
CA GLU A 209 7.81 1.69 13.05
C GLU A 209 8.95 2.55 13.62
N ILE A 210 10.20 2.09 13.50
CA ILE A 210 11.40 2.87 13.83
C ILE A 210 11.44 4.17 13.01
N ASN A 211 11.20 4.09 11.69
CA ASN A 211 11.20 5.24 10.80
C ASN A 211 10.09 6.26 11.14
N LEU A 212 8.95 5.79 11.65
CA LEU A 212 7.86 6.65 12.13
C LEU A 212 8.20 7.34 13.46
N LYS A 213 8.78 6.62 14.42
CA LYS A 213 9.09 7.16 15.76
C LYS A 213 10.29 8.10 15.77
N LYS A 214 11.27 7.91 14.89
CA LYS A 214 12.54 8.67 14.88
C LYS A 214 12.35 10.20 14.92
N MET A 215 11.35 10.73 14.22
CA MET A 215 11.10 12.18 14.19
C MET A 215 10.12 12.68 15.26
N LEU A 216 9.52 11.77 16.04
CA LEU A 216 8.52 12.08 17.07
C LEU A 216 9.12 12.18 18.48
N ASN A 217 10.33 11.63 18.69
CA ASN A 217 11.02 11.59 19.98
C ASN A 217 11.47 12.98 20.50
N GLY A 218 11.32 14.05 19.72
CA GLY A 218 11.53 15.43 20.17
C GLY A 218 13.00 15.87 20.30
N GLU A 219 13.96 14.98 20.02
CA GLU A 219 15.40 15.26 20.04
C GLU A 219 15.79 16.42 19.10
N ASN A 220 15.07 16.56 17.99
CA ASN A 220 15.30 17.57 16.96
C ASN A 220 14.53 18.90 17.21
N GLY A 221 13.96 19.06 18.40
CA GLY A 221 13.20 20.23 18.81
C GLY A 221 11.70 20.18 18.52
N ASN A 222 10.93 21.00 19.25
CA ASN A 222 9.47 21.01 19.21
C ASN A 222 8.88 21.35 17.83
N GLY A 223 9.54 22.23 17.06
CA GLY A 223 9.08 22.59 15.72
C GLY A 223 9.14 21.42 14.73
N VAL A 224 10.23 20.64 14.77
CA VAL A 224 10.39 19.42 13.96
C VAL A 224 9.35 18.39 14.37
N LYS A 225 9.17 18.17 15.68
CA LYS A 225 8.15 17.24 16.20
C LYS A 225 6.74 17.61 15.72
N ILE A 226 6.31 18.86 15.89
CA ILE A 226 4.96 19.29 15.51
C ILE A 226 4.72 19.15 14.00
N SER A 227 5.67 19.60 13.19
CA SER A 227 5.55 19.47 11.73
C SER A 227 5.60 18.01 11.26
N ALA A 228 6.41 17.16 11.90
CA ALA A 228 6.44 15.74 11.64
C ALA A 228 5.09 15.07 11.95
N ILE A 229 4.47 15.39 13.10
CA ILE A 229 3.13 14.91 13.47
C ILE A 229 2.10 15.28 12.40
N ILE A 230 2.10 16.54 11.94
CA ILE A 230 1.14 17.03 10.93
C ILE A 230 1.33 16.28 9.60
N LEU A 231 2.58 16.17 9.12
CA LEU A 231 2.87 15.50 7.86
C LEU A 231 2.56 14.00 7.92
N LEU A 232 2.92 13.33 9.01
CA LEU A 232 2.61 11.92 9.22
C LEU A 232 1.10 11.69 9.31
N PHE A 233 0.34 12.57 9.94
CA PHE A 233 -1.12 12.46 9.96
C PHE A 233 -1.71 12.56 8.54
N ILE A 234 -1.30 13.58 7.78
CA ILE A 234 -1.75 13.78 6.40
C ILE A 234 -1.44 12.55 5.55
N LEU A 235 -0.21 12.04 5.64
CA LEU A 235 0.22 10.87 4.88
C LEU A 235 -0.49 9.60 5.36
N THR A 236 -0.25 9.17 6.59
CA THR A 236 -0.59 7.82 7.07
C THR A 236 -2.08 7.63 7.36
N VAL A 237 -2.81 8.68 7.75
CA VAL A 237 -4.23 8.58 8.12
C VAL A 237 -5.14 9.01 6.97
N VAL A 238 -4.76 10.04 6.21
CA VAL A 238 -5.65 10.64 5.21
C VAL A 238 -5.35 10.13 3.80
N LEU A 239 -4.12 10.30 3.31
CA LEU A 239 -3.77 10.06 1.90
C LEU A 239 -3.45 8.59 1.59
N ALA A 240 -2.55 7.98 2.37
CA ALA A 240 -2.07 6.63 2.10
C ALA A 240 -3.21 5.61 2.11
N PRO A 241 -4.15 5.58 3.09
CA PRO A 241 -5.20 4.56 3.09
C PRO A 241 -6.08 4.57 1.84
N ILE A 242 -6.42 5.74 1.29
CA ILE A 242 -7.24 5.80 0.07
C ILE A 242 -6.40 5.48 -1.18
N CYS A 243 -5.16 5.96 -1.24
CA CYS A 243 -4.28 5.75 -2.38
C CYS A 243 -3.86 4.28 -2.49
N GLU A 244 -3.47 3.66 -1.38
CA GLU A 244 -3.11 2.25 -1.31
C GLU A 244 -4.30 1.36 -1.65
N GLU A 245 -5.51 1.66 -1.18
CA GLU A 245 -6.68 0.82 -1.48
C GLU A 245 -7.15 0.99 -2.94
N LEU A 246 -6.99 2.17 -3.53
CA LEU A 246 -7.13 2.39 -4.98
C LEU A 246 -6.11 1.57 -5.77
N CYS A 247 -4.83 1.59 -5.38
CA CYS A 247 -3.76 0.93 -6.13
C CYS A 247 -3.75 -0.59 -5.91
N MET A 248 -3.80 -1.02 -4.66
CA MET A 248 -3.59 -2.41 -4.26
C MET A 248 -4.88 -3.22 -4.27
N ARG A 249 -6.07 -2.63 -4.07
CA ARG A 249 -7.33 -3.40 -4.23
C ARG A 249 -7.95 -3.19 -5.59
N ASP A 250 -8.27 -1.96 -5.97
CA ASP A 250 -8.95 -1.70 -7.24
C ASP A 250 -8.02 -1.99 -8.43
N SER A 251 -6.92 -1.24 -8.57
CA SER A 251 -6.01 -1.35 -9.72
C SER A 251 -5.33 -2.73 -9.82
N PHE A 252 -4.85 -3.30 -8.71
CA PHE A 252 -4.22 -4.61 -8.70
C PHE A 252 -5.19 -5.72 -9.15
N ASN A 253 -6.41 -5.79 -8.59
CA ASN A 253 -7.36 -6.83 -8.95
C ASN A 253 -7.87 -6.67 -10.38
N LEU A 254 -7.98 -5.43 -10.88
CA LEU A 254 -8.30 -5.14 -12.28
C LEU A 254 -7.21 -5.71 -13.20
N ASN A 255 -5.94 -5.47 -12.91
CA ASN A 255 -4.83 -5.99 -13.72
C ASN A 255 -4.70 -7.52 -13.62
N ALA A 256 -4.83 -8.09 -12.42
CA ALA A 256 -4.77 -9.53 -12.23
C ALA A 256 -5.89 -10.27 -12.98
N SER A 257 -7.07 -9.64 -13.11
CA SER A 257 -8.22 -10.13 -13.87
C SER A 257 -8.63 -11.59 -13.55
N ASN A 258 -8.36 -11.99 -12.32
CA ASN A 258 -8.87 -13.21 -11.72
C ASN A 258 -9.06 -12.99 -10.23
N ARG A 259 -10.21 -13.37 -9.69
CA ARG A 259 -10.58 -13.13 -8.28
C ARG A 259 -9.59 -13.70 -7.26
N TRP A 260 -8.97 -14.84 -7.53
CA TRP A 260 -8.09 -15.52 -6.59
C TRP A 260 -6.65 -15.07 -6.74
N LEU A 261 -6.19 -14.89 -7.99
CA LEU A 261 -4.89 -14.27 -8.25
C LEU A 261 -4.85 -12.83 -7.73
N GLY A 262 -5.93 -12.08 -7.95
CA GLY A 262 -6.11 -10.73 -7.42
C GLY A 262 -6.11 -10.74 -5.89
N PHE A 263 -6.86 -11.64 -5.24
CA PHE A 263 -6.89 -11.77 -3.78
C PHE A 263 -5.50 -12.04 -3.19
N VAL A 264 -4.83 -13.11 -3.63
CA VAL A 264 -3.53 -13.53 -3.10
C VAL A 264 -2.43 -12.54 -3.47
N GLY A 265 -2.36 -12.14 -4.75
CA GLY A 265 -1.34 -11.22 -5.23
C GLY A 265 -1.45 -9.84 -4.57
N SER A 266 -2.65 -9.31 -4.40
CA SER A 266 -2.89 -8.03 -3.70
C SER A 266 -2.52 -8.10 -2.22
N ALA A 267 -2.78 -9.23 -1.55
CA ALA A 267 -2.40 -9.43 -0.16
C ALA A 267 -0.87 -9.51 0.00
N MET A 268 -0.21 -10.31 -0.83
CA MET A 268 1.25 -10.44 -0.84
C MET A 268 1.93 -9.14 -1.22
N PHE A 269 1.43 -8.41 -2.21
CA PHE A 269 1.99 -7.12 -2.62
C PHE A 269 1.85 -6.07 -1.51
N PHE A 270 0.70 -6.02 -0.83
CA PHE A 270 0.52 -5.14 0.33
C PHE A 270 1.58 -5.42 1.41
N GLY A 271 1.86 -6.69 1.73
CA GLY A 271 2.95 -7.01 2.64
C GLY A 271 4.32 -6.61 2.07
N PHE A 272 4.60 -7.00 0.82
CA PHE A 272 5.89 -6.82 0.18
C PHE A 272 6.34 -5.36 0.09
N ILE A 273 5.44 -4.40 -0.14
CA ILE A 273 5.85 -2.99 -0.16
C ILE A 273 6.34 -2.46 1.20
N HIS A 274 5.99 -3.13 2.30
CA HIS A 274 6.40 -2.74 3.65
C HIS A 274 7.72 -3.38 4.09
N TYR A 275 7.95 -4.66 3.76
CA TYR A 275 9.18 -5.36 4.15
C TYR A 275 10.20 -5.54 3.02
N GLY A 276 9.77 -5.55 1.76
CA GLY A 276 10.61 -5.90 0.62
C GLY A 276 11.72 -4.88 0.37
N PRO A 277 11.40 -3.59 0.19
CA PRO A 277 12.41 -2.56 -0.06
C PRO A 277 13.43 -2.34 1.06
N SER A 278 13.04 -2.60 2.31
CA SER A 278 13.90 -2.51 3.50
C SER A 278 14.57 -3.83 3.86
N PHE A 279 14.31 -4.90 3.11
CA PHE A 279 14.72 -6.27 3.42
C PHE A 279 14.30 -6.76 4.83
N ASP A 280 13.22 -6.19 5.36
CA ASP A 280 12.69 -6.46 6.70
C ASP A 280 11.84 -7.74 6.74
N PHE A 281 12.37 -8.81 6.15
CA PHE A 281 11.67 -10.09 5.99
C PHE A 281 11.35 -10.77 7.33
N GLU A 282 11.95 -10.32 8.43
CA GLU A 282 11.68 -10.80 9.78
C GLU A 282 10.22 -10.50 10.19
N HIS A 283 9.67 -9.38 9.71
CA HIS A 283 8.29 -8.94 9.96
C HIS A 283 7.32 -9.28 8.82
N PHE A 284 7.65 -10.26 7.96
CA PHE A 284 6.80 -10.59 6.81
C PHE A 284 5.39 -11.05 7.22
N LEU A 285 5.24 -11.71 8.38
CA LEU A 285 3.98 -12.29 8.83
C LEU A 285 2.98 -11.19 9.17
N SER A 286 3.35 -10.25 10.03
CA SER A 286 2.47 -9.16 10.47
C SER A 286 2.02 -8.26 9.32
N TYR A 287 2.92 -7.90 8.39
CA TYR A 287 2.55 -7.11 7.21
C TYR A 287 1.69 -7.89 6.22
N THR A 288 2.05 -9.13 5.92
CA THR A 288 1.31 -9.95 4.94
C THR A 288 -0.07 -10.32 5.46
N SER A 289 -0.22 -10.61 6.76
CA SER A 289 -1.52 -10.93 7.36
C SER A 289 -2.49 -9.75 7.28
N ALA A 290 -2.02 -8.51 7.46
CA ALA A 290 -2.83 -7.31 7.26
C ALA A 290 -3.32 -7.22 5.81
N GLY A 291 -2.42 -7.49 4.84
CA GLY A 291 -2.76 -7.58 3.42
C GLY A 291 -3.84 -8.62 3.12
N PHE A 292 -3.76 -9.80 3.74
CA PHE A 292 -4.77 -10.86 3.58
C PHE A 292 -6.14 -10.48 4.15
N ILE A 293 -6.18 -9.80 5.30
CA ILE A 293 -7.43 -9.35 5.92
C ILE A 293 -8.12 -8.31 5.03
N LEU A 294 -7.38 -7.28 4.60
CA LEU A 294 -7.89 -6.24 3.71
C LEU A 294 -8.34 -6.83 2.36
N SER A 295 -7.51 -7.65 1.71
CA SER A 295 -7.86 -8.31 0.45
C SER A 295 -9.07 -9.26 0.61
N GLY A 296 -9.19 -9.92 1.76
CA GLY A 296 -10.31 -10.81 2.09
C GLY A 296 -11.61 -10.05 2.23
N ILE A 297 -11.58 -8.89 2.90
CA ILE A 297 -12.73 -7.99 3.02
C ILE A 297 -13.11 -7.45 1.64
N PHE A 298 -12.15 -7.01 0.82
CA PHE A 298 -12.41 -6.57 -0.56
C PHE A 298 -13.12 -7.66 -1.37
N LEU A 299 -12.64 -8.90 -1.32
CA LEU A 299 -13.26 -10.02 -2.02
C LEU A 299 -14.66 -10.30 -1.45
N PHE A 300 -14.83 -10.32 -0.13
CA PHE A 300 -16.10 -10.57 0.54
C PHE A 300 -17.15 -9.52 0.20
N THR A 301 -16.78 -8.25 0.13
CA THR A 301 -17.63 -7.11 -0.24
C THR A 301 -17.74 -6.89 -1.76
N LYS A 302 -17.34 -7.90 -2.56
CA LYS A 302 -17.48 -7.95 -4.03
C LYS A 302 -16.67 -6.88 -4.79
N GLY A 303 -15.45 -6.66 -4.34
CA GLY A 303 -14.53 -5.72 -4.97
C GLY A 303 -14.82 -4.26 -4.62
N ASN A 304 -15.39 -4.01 -3.44
CA ASN A 304 -15.69 -2.66 -3.00
C ASN A 304 -14.61 -2.15 -2.03
N ALA A 305 -13.68 -1.35 -2.58
CA ALA A 305 -12.57 -0.76 -1.85
C ALA A 305 -13.01 0.26 -0.77
N THR A 306 -14.26 0.72 -0.77
CA THR A 306 -14.75 1.63 0.29
C THR A 306 -14.61 0.99 1.67
N TYR A 307 -14.96 -0.29 1.78
CA TYR A 307 -14.94 -1.01 3.05
C TYR A 307 -13.53 -1.23 3.59
N THR A 308 -12.59 -1.52 2.69
CA THR A 308 -11.19 -1.73 3.06
C THR A 308 -10.48 -0.41 3.30
N TRP A 309 -10.85 0.66 2.58
CA TRP A 309 -10.39 2.01 2.86
C TRP A 309 -10.81 2.51 4.25
N THR A 310 -12.08 2.40 4.63
CA THR A 310 -12.51 2.87 5.96
C THR A 310 -11.89 2.05 7.08
N LEU A 311 -11.73 0.74 6.87
CA LEU A 311 -10.97 -0.13 7.75
C LEU A 311 -9.51 0.32 7.89
N HIS A 312 -8.82 0.49 6.77
CA HIS A 312 -7.41 0.86 6.76
C HIS A 312 -7.19 2.24 7.40
N LEU A 313 -8.03 3.22 7.08
CA LEU A 313 -8.00 4.55 7.72
C LEU A 313 -8.22 4.45 9.23
N THR A 314 -9.19 3.65 9.68
CA THR A 314 -9.46 3.46 11.11
C THR A 314 -8.28 2.81 11.82
N ASN A 315 -7.68 1.79 11.22
CA ASN A 315 -6.50 1.12 11.75
C ASN A 315 -5.32 2.10 11.89
N ASN A 316 -5.06 2.89 10.85
CA ASN A 316 -3.95 3.85 10.85
C ASN A 316 -4.21 5.00 11.82
N LEU A 317 -5.45 5.46 11.97
CA LEU A 317 -5.81 6.45 12.98
C LEU A 317 -5.55 5.94 14.39
N ILE A 318 -5.95 4.71 14.69
CA ILE A 318 -5.69 4.09 16.01
C ILE A 318 -4.19 3.97 16.24
N ALA A 319 -3.44 3.42 15.28
CA ALA A 319 -1.99 3.28 15.38
C ALA A 319 -1.31 4.64 15.58
N PHE A 320 -1.72 5.66 14.84
CA PHE A 320 -1.20 7.02 14.97
C PHE A 320 -1.43 7.60 16.38
N ILE A 321 -2.65 7.45 16.94
CA ILE A 321 -2.96 7.88 18.30
C ILE A 321 -2.07 7.15 19.32
N LEU A 322 -1.88 5.83 19.15
CA LEU A 322 -1.05 5.04 20.04
C LEU A 322 0.42 5.49 20.00
N VAL A 323 0.97 5.76 18.81
CA VAL A 323 2.35 6.25 18.65
C VAL A 323 2.53 7.61 19.33
N LEU A 324 1.53 8.49 19.32
CA LEU A 324 1.60 9.78 20.02
C LEU A 324 1.40 9.70 21.54
N SER A 325 0.90 8.56 22.04
CA SER A 325 0.63 8.35 23.47
C SER A 325 1.83 7.80 24.26
N VAL A 326 2.91 7.44 23.55
CA VAL A 326 4.19 7.00 24.11
C VAL A 326 5.11 8.20 24.31
#